data_AF-A0A0G0G9W4-F1
#
_entry.id   AF-A0A0G0G9W4-F1
#
_cell.length_a   1.000
_cell.length_b   1.000
_cell.length_c   1.000
_cell.angle_alpha   90.00
_cell.angle_beta   90.00
_cell.angle_gamma   90.00
#
_symmetry.space_group_name_H-M   'P 1'
#
loop_
_entity.id
_entity.type
_entity.pdbx_description
1 polymer ?
#
loop_
_entity_poly.entity_id
_entity_poly.type
_entity_poly.pdbx_seq_one_letter_code
_entity_poly.pdbx_strand_id
1 'polypeptide(L)'
;MKKILLKQKQKDFILNERDTKINFKDKRIKLKLKHAGYTLNTILPKNKKIYLLDNANLSTGGDAVDVTNVIHPGFKKIAINVTKDMGLRISGVDIMLTKGDITKNPKSCRYYIIEINAAPGLDHYVTTGRKQRKIVETMYLKVLKALGKKD
;
A
#
# COMPACT_ATOMS: atom_id res chain seq x y z
N MET A 1 -25.19 3.84 -20.77
CA MET A 1 -23.73 3.72 -20.55
C MET A 1 -23.27 4.53 -19.34
N LYS A 2 -23.35 3.99 -18.11
CA LYS A 2 -22.94 4.70 -16.87
C LYS A 2 -21.82 3.94 -16.17
N LYS A 3 -20.78 4.65 -15.68
CA LYS A 3 -19.69 4.15 -14.82
C LYS A 3 -18.77 3.07 -15.42
N ILE A 4 -18.49 3.11 -16.73
CA ILE A 4 -17.64 2.08 -17.40
C ILE A 4 -16.28 1.92 -16.69
N LEU A 5 -15.59 3.03 -16.41
CA LEU A 5 -14.27 3.01 -15.76
C LEU A 5 -14.31 2.44 -14.34
N LEU A 6 -15.32 2.77 -13.53
CA LEU A 6 -15.46 2.19 -12.18
C LEU A 6 -15.76 0.69 -12.24
N LYS A 7 -16.62 0.27 -13.18
CA LYS A 7 -16.90 -1.16 -13.39
C LYS A 7 -15.67 -1.91 -13.86
N GLN A 8 -14.87 -1.30 -14.73
CA GLN A 8 -13.61 -1.87 -15.20
C GLN A 8 -12.60 -2.02 -14.06
N LYS A 9 -12.39 -0.97 -13.26
CA LYS A 9 -11.53 -1.04 -12.07
C LYS A 9 -11.99 -2.12 -11.08
N GLN A 10 -13.30 -2.29 -10.88
CA GLN A 10 -13.83 -3.38 -10.03
C GLN A 10 -13.56 -4.76 -10.62
N LYS A 11 -13.65 -4.93 -11.95
CA LYS A 11 -13.26 -6.19 -12.61
C LYS A 11 -11.76 -6.46 -12.43
N ASP A 12 -10.92 -5.43 -12.56
CA ASP A 12 -9.48 -5.56 -12.35
C ASP A 12 -9.17 -6.03 -10.93
N PHE A 13 -9.91 -5.57 -9.91
CA PHE A 13 -9.76 -6.09 -8.54
C PHE A 13 -10.02 -7.59 -8.45
N ILE A 14 -11.11 -8.06 -9.04
CA ILE A 14 -11.46 -9.49 -9.05
C ILE A 14 -10.39 -10.32 -9.77
N LEU A 15 -9.90 -9.84 -10.91
CA LEU A 15 -8.85 -10.51 -11.69
C LEU A 15 -7.52 -10.60 -10.93
N ASN A 16 -7.23 -9.64 -10.05
CA ASN A 16 -6.04 -9.63 -9.21
C ASN A 16 -6.29 -10.22 -7.81
N GLU A 17 -7.34 -11.03 -7.65
CA GLU A 17 -7.70 -11.68 -6.38
C GLU A 17 -7.90 -10.70 -5.20
N ARG A 18 -8.25 -9.44 -5.49
CA ARG A 18 -8.59 -8.43 -4.49
C ARG A 18 -10.07 -8.49 -4.16
N ASP A 19 -10.36 -8.67 -2.87
CA ASP A 19 -11.71 -8.77 -2.31
C ASP A 19 -12.43 -7.42 -2.15
N THR A 20 -11.69 -6.31 -2.25
CA THR A 20 -12.21 -4.96 -2.05
C THR A 20 -13.33 -4.62 -3.04
N LYS A 21 -14.45 -4.11 -2.51
CA LYS A 21 -15.58 -3.64 -3.32
C LYS A 21 -15.67 -2.11 -3.28
N ILE A 22 -15.58 -1.47 -4.44
CA ILE A 22 -15.73 -0.02 -4.55
C ILE A 22 -17.20 0.35 -4.31
N ASN A 23 -17.47 1.13 -3.28
CA ASN A 23 -18.81 1.63 -3.01
C ASN A 23 -19.17 2.78 -3.99
N PHE A 24 -19.86 2.45 -5.07
CA PHE A 24 -20.28 3.43 -6.09
C PHE A 24 -21.32 4.47 -5.58
N LYS A 25 -21.83 4.30 -4.36
CA LYS A 25 -22.73 5.23 -3.68
C LYS A 25 -22.01 6.11 -2.66
N ASP A 26 -20.71 5.94 -2.47
CA ASP A 26 -19.90 6.78 -1.59
C ASP A 26 -20.03 8.26 -2.01
N LYS A 27 -20.53 9.09 -1.10
CA LYS A 27 -20.79 10.51 -1.35
C LYS A 27 -19.49 11.28 -1.60
N ARG A 28 -18.36 10.83 -1.02
CA ARG A 28 -17.04 11.45 -1.19
C ARG A 28 -16.59 11.39 -2.65
N ILE A 29 -16.89 10.30 -3.35
CA ILE A 29 -16.60 10.15 -4.79
C ILE A 29 -17.34 11.22 -5.59
N LYS A 30 -18.64 11.43 -5.32
CA LYS A 30 -19.43 12.45 -6.01
C LYS A 30 -18.90 13.86 -5.74
N LEU A 31 -18.52 14.15 -4.49
CA LEU A 31 -17.96 15.44 -4.10
C LEU A 31 -16.62 15.71 -4.81
N LYS A 32 -15.71 14.72 -4.82
CA LYS A 32 -14.42 14.81 -5.49
C LYS A 32 -14.56 15.04 -6.99
N LEU A 33 -15.46 14.31 -7.64
CA LEU A 33 -15.77 14.52 -9.06
C LEU A 33 -16.33 15.92 -9.31
N LYS A 34 -17.29 16.39 -8.49
CA LYS A 34 -17.87 17.74 -8.62
C LYS A 34 -16.81 18.83 -8.52
N HIS A 35 -15.90 18.74 -7.54
CA HIS A 35 -14.80 19.71 -7.39
C HIS A 35 -13.84 19.70 -8.59
N ALA A 36 -13.69 18.56 -9.27
CA ALA A 36 -12.90 18.45 -10.48
C ALA A 36 -13.67 18.78 -11.77
N GLY A 37 -14.92 19.26 -11.67
CA GLY A 37 -15.76 19.58 -12.83
C GLY A 37 -16.33 18.35 -13.57
N TYR A 38 -16.38 17.20 -12.90
CA TYR A 38 -16.79 15.92 -13.47
C TYR A 38 -18.03 15.32 -12.79
N THR A 39 -18.64 14.36 -13.48
CA THR A 39 -19.73 13.55 -12.96
C THR A 39 -19.46 12.07 -13.20
N LEU A 40 -20.24 11.19 -12.58
CA LEU A 40 -20.17 9.74 -12.83
C LEU A 40 -20.55 9.33 -14.27
N ASN A 41 -21.10 10.26 -15.05
CA ASN A 41 -21.44 10.06 -16.47
C ASN A 41 -20.38 10.65 -17.40
N THR A 42 -19.40 11.41 -16.88
CA THR A 42 -18.34 11.97 -17.71
C THR A 42 -17.51 10.86 -18.33
N ILE A 43 -17.31 10.95 -19.65
CA ILE A 43 -16.32 10.16 -20.38
C ILE A 43 -15.01 10.95 -20.33
N LEU A 44 -13.98 10.37 -19.70
CA LEU A 44 -12.67 11.00 -19.66
C LEU A 44 -12.00 10.91 -21.04
N PRO A 45 -11.25 11.95 -21.46
CA PRO A 45 -10.34 11.85 -22.60
C PRO A 45 -9.41 10.65 -22.47
N LYS A 46 -8.99 10.10 -23.62
CA LYS A 46 -8.03 8.99 -23.67
C LYS A 46 -6.80 9.34 -22.83
N ASN A 47 -6.31 8.37 -22.05
CA ASN A 47 -5.15 8.46 -21.15
C ASN A 47 -5.30 9.44 -19.97
N LYS A 48 -6.45 10.11 -19.78
CA LYS A 48 -6.69 10.95 -18.61
C LYS A 48 -7.12 10.09 -17.41
N LYS A 49 -6.46 10.30 -16.26
CA LYS A 49 -6.80 9.68 -14.98
C LYS A 49 -7.52 10.68 -14.07
N ILE A 50 -8.37 10.16 -13.18
CA ILE A 50 -8.97 10.92 -12.09
C ILE A 50 -8.92 10.11 -10.80
N TYR A 51 -8.65 10.78 -9.69
CA TYR A 51 -8.70 10.18 -8.36
C TYR A 51 -10.10 10.37 -7.77
N LEU A 52 -10.68 9.29 -7.26
CA LEU A 52 -12.05 9.28 -6.73
C LEU A 52 -12.12 9.63 -5.24
N LEU A 53 -11.01 9.49 -4.51
CA LEU A 53 -10.85 9.81 -3.10
C LEU A 53 -9.47 10.43 -2.86
N ASP A 54 -9.36 11.21 -1.78
CA ASP A 54 -8.09 11.85 -1.36
C ASP A 54 -7.19 10.93 -0.53
N ASN A 55 -7.77 9.85 0.02
CA ASN A 55 -7.00 8.81 0.70
C ASN A 55 -6.66 7.66 -0.26
N ALA A 56 -5.55 6.99 0.02
CA ALA A 56 -5.08 5.83 -0.72
C ALA A 56 -5.40 4.50 -0.01
N ASN A 57 -6.43 4.48 0.83
CA ASN A 57 -6.74 3.32 1.65
C ASN A 57 -7.16 2.13 0.78
N LEU A 58 -6.52 0.97 0.99
CA LEU A 58 -6.83 -0.24 0.25
C LEU A 58 -8.29 -0.68 0.43
N SER A 59 -8.83 -0.54 1.65
CA SER A 59 -10.22 -0.87 1.99
C SER A 59 -11.27 -0.06 1.20
N THR A 60 -10.89 1.11 0.68
CA THR A 60 -11.77 1.95 -0.16
C THR A 60 -11.41 1.90 -1.64
N GLY A 61 -10.50 1.00 -2.04
CA GLY A 61 -10.10 0.82 -3.44
C GLY A 61 -8.85 1.58 -3.86
N GLY A 62 -7.99 1.98 -2.91
CA GLY A 62 -6.64 2.45 -3.20
C GLY A 62 -5.77 1.37 -3.87
N ASP A 63 -4.65 1.79 -4.43
CA ASP A 63 -3.68 0.89 -5.06
C ASP A 63 -2.44 0.74 -4.16
N ALA A 64 -1.98 -0.50 -3.97
CA ALA A 64 -0.69 -0.79 -3.35
C ALA A 64 0.33 -1.10 -4.45
N VAL A 65 1.54 -0.57 -4.30
CA VAL A 65 2.67 -0.87 -5.19
C VAL A 65 3.76 -1.50 -4.36
N ASP A 66 4.13 -2.74 -4.70
CA ASP A 66 5.24 -3.43 -4.05
C ASP A 66 6.58 -2.84 -4.53
N VAL A 67 7.28 -2.17 -3.60
CA VAL A 67 8.57 -1.54 -3.86
C VAL A 67 9.76 -2.34 -3.30
N THR A 68 9.55 -3.57 -2.83
CA THR A 68 10.56 -4.38 -2.10
C THR A 68 11.91 -4.48 -2.81
N ASN A 69 11.90 -4.58 -4.14
CA ASN A 69 13.11 -4.75 -4.96
C ASN A 69 13.76 -3.42 -5.36
N VAL A 70 13.06 -2.29 -5.23
CA VAL A 70 13.54 -0.98 -5.67
C VAL A 70 13.80 -0.01 -4.51
N ILE A 71 13.29 -0.30 -3.31
CA ILE A 71 13.58 0.47 -2.09
C ILE A 71 15.09 0.49 -1.81
N HIS A 72 15.62 1.69 -1.60
CA HIS A 72 17.03 1.89 -1.30
C HIS A 72 17.43 1.17 0.00
N PRO A 73 18.57 0.47 0.05
CA PRO A 73 19.02 -0.26 1.24
C PRO A 73 19.11 0.60 2.51
N GLY A 74 19.37 1.90 2.36
CA GLY A 74 19.37 2.85 3.46
C GLY A 74 18.03 2.92 4.22
N PHE A 75 16.89 2.92 3.51
CA PHE A 75 15.57 2.90 4.16
C PHE A 75 15.29 1.55 4.85
N LYS A 76 15.73 0.44 4.24
CA LYS A 76 15.66 -0.89 4.89
C LYS A 76 16.44 -0.90 6.21
N LYS A 77 17.65 -0.32 6.23
CA LYS A 77 18.48 -0.22 7.43
C LYS A 77 17.83 0.65 8.50
N ILE A 78 17.19 1.76 8.12
CA ILE A 78 16.43 2.60 9.06
C ILE A 78 15.31 1.78 9.71
N ALA A 79 14.48 1.08 8.92
CA ALA A 79 13.41 0.26 9.46
C ALA A 79 13.92 -0.82 10.43
N ILE A 80 14.98 -1.55 10.05
CA ILE A 80 15.62 -2.58 10.90
C ILE A 80 16.14 -1.98 12.22
N ASN A 81 16.82 -0.83 12.16
CA ASN A 81 17.36 -0.18 13.35
C ASN A 81 16.24 0.25 14.29
N VAL A 82 15.19 0.88 13.76
CA VAL A 82 14.03 1.32 14.53
C VAL A 82 13.33 0.14 15.20
N THR A 83 13.12 -0.97 14.48
CA THR A 83 12.57 -2.21 15.06
C THR A 83 13.43 -2.71 16.23
N LYS A 84 14.77 -2.69 16.08
CA LYS A 84 15.71 -3.11 17.12
C LYS A 84 15.70 -2.16 18.32
N ASP A 85 15.68 -0.85 18.10
CA ASP A 85 15.68 0.16 19.16
C ASP A 85 14.41 0.09 20.01
N MET A 86 13.30 -0.36 19.43
CA MET A 86 12.04 -0.65 20.15
C MET A 86 12.02 -2.02 20.84
N GLY A 87 13.10 -2.82 20.75
CA GLY A 87 13.16 -4.17 21.33
C GLY A 87 12.26 -5.19 20.65
N LEU A 88 11.80 -4.91 19.43
CA LEU A 88 10.87 -5.77 18.69
C LEU A 88 11.64 -6.75 17.79
N ARG A 89 11.10 -7.96 17.62
CA ARG A 89 11.62 -8.95 16.65
C ARG A 89 11.02 -8.76 15.25
N ILE A 90 9.82 -8.20 15.20
CA ILE A 90 9.06 -7.87 14.00
C ILE A 90 8.31 -6.56 14.24
N SER A 91 8.29 -5.67 13.25
CA SER A 91 7.41 -4.51 13.26
C SER A 91 7.13 -4.04 11.83
N GLY A 92 5.99 -3.38 11.63
CA GLY A 92 5.78 -2.49 10.48
C GLY A 92 6.32 -1.11 10.82
N VAL A 93 7.03 -0.47 9.89
CA VAL A 93 7.56 0.90 10.08
C VAL A 93 7.03 1.75 8.94
N ASP A 94 6.18 2.71 9.30
CA ASP A 94 5.56 3.60 8.33
C ASP A 94 6.41 4.84 8.13
N ILE A 95 6.89 5.03 6.91
CA ILE A 95 7.82 6.12 6.55
C ILE A 95 7.14 7.00 5.50
N MET A 96 7.01 8.28 5.81
CA MET A 96 6.52 9.29 4.89
C MET A 96 7.67 10.09 4.29
N LEU A 97 7.77 10.10 2.97
CA LEU A 97 8.71 10.94 2.24
C LEU A 97 7.99 12.22 1.77
N THR A 98 8.53 13.37 2.16
CA THR A 98 8.02 14.71 1.76
C THR A 98 8.89 15.37 0.69
N LYS A 99 10.12 14.88 0.50
CA LYS A 99 11.01 15.24 -0.63
C LYS A 99 11.86 14.03 -1.01
N GLY A 100 11.91 13.73 -2.32
CA GLY A 100 12.60 12.55 -2.85
C GLY A 100 11.68 11.34 -2.98
N ASP A 101 12.25 10.17 -3.24
CA ASP A 101 11.52 8.90 -3.37
C ASP A 101 12.24 7.75 -2.66
N ILE A 102 11.52 6.65 -2.44
CA ILE A 102 11.99 5.50 -1.65
C ILE A 102 13.19 4.76 -2.27
N THR A 103 13.50 5.01 -3.55
CA THR A 103 14.64 4.42 -4.28
C THR A 103 15.93 5.21 -4.10
N LYS A 104 15.87 6.42 -3.54
CA LYS A 104 17.03 7.29 -3.32
C LYS A 104 17.66 7.07 -1.94
N ASN A 105 18.89 7.55 -1.78
CA ASN A 105 19.56 7.52 -0.49
C ASN A 105 18.78 8.37 0.53
N PRO A 106 18.45 7.87 1.74
CA PRO A 106 17.73 8.63 2.76
C PRO A 106 18.34 10.00 3.06
N LYS A 107 19.68 10.14 2.98
CA LYS A 107 20.38 11.42 3.19
C LYS A 107 20.04 12.49 2.14
N SER A 108 19.58 12.08 0.97
CA SER A 108 19.12 12.97 -0.11
C SER A 108 17.61 13.24 -0.07
N CYS A 109 16.89 12.63 0.86
CA CYS A 109 15.45 12.74 1.00
C CYS A 109 15.08 13.53 2.27
N ARG A 110 13.87 14.09 2.29
CA ARG A 110 13.21 14.53 3.53
C ARG A 110 12.15 13.51 3.87
N TYR A 111 12.31 12.81 4.99
CA TYR A 111 11.41 11.75 5.41
C TYR A 111 11.14 11.81 6.92
N TYR A 112 10.04 11.18 7.34
CA TYR A 112 9.58 11.08 8.72
C TYR A 112 9.13 9.65 8.98
N ILE A 113 9.48 9.10 10.14
CA ILE A 113 8.84 7.89 10.66
C ILE A 113 7.54 8.33 11.32
N ILE A 114 6.42 7.76 10.88
CA ILE A 114 5.09 8.15 11.33
C ILE A 114 4.60 7.21 12.44
N GLU A 115 4.81 5.90 12.25
CA GLU A 115 4.33 4.88 13.16
C GLU A 115 5.25 3.66 13.15
N ILE A 116 5.28 2.95 14.28
CA ILE A 116 5.93 1.64 14.43
C ILE A 116 4.90 0.67 15.00
N ASN A 117 4.48 -0.27 14.17
CA ASN A 117 3.45 -1.25 14.49
C ASN A 117 4.08 -2.57 14.95
N ALA A 118 3.92 -2.96 16.21
CA ALA A 118 4.50 -4.20 16.74
C ALA A 118 3.90 -5.48 16.12
N ALA A 119 2.67 -5.40 15.61
CA ALA A 119 1.98 -6.47 14.91
C ALA A 119 1.45 -5.95 13.57
N PRO A 120 2.29 -5.88 12.52
CA PRO A 120 1.86 -5.40 11.22
C PRO A 120 0.90 -6.39 10.55
N GLY A 121 -0.24 -5.89 10.05
CA GLY A 121 -1.14 -6.67 9.21
C GLY A 121 -0.55 -6.92 7.83
N LEU A 122 -0.51 -8.18 7.39
CA LEU A 122 0.02 -8.58 6.08
C LEU A 122 -1.03 -9.19 5.15
N ASP A 123 -2.30 -9.18 5.55
CA ASP A 123 -3.41 -9.86 4.86
C ASP A 123 -3.61 -9.37 3.43
N HIS A 124 -3.42 -8.09 3.18
CA HIS A 124 -3.49 -7.54 1.81
C HIS A 124 -2.22 -7.81 1.00
N TYR A 125 -1.05 -7.83 1.65
CA TYR A 125 0.21 -8.07 0.96
C TYR A 125 0.30 -9.53 0.50
N VAL A 126 -0.07 -10.48 1.36
CA VAL A 126 -0.01 -11.92 1.08
C VAL A 126 -0.91 -12.33 -0.09
N THR A 127 -2.05 -11.65 -0.30
CA THR A 127 -3.00 -11.92 -1.39
C THR A 127 -2.67 -11.20 -2.69
N THR A 128 -1.66 -10.33 -2.70
CA THR A 128 -1.26 -9.59 -3.92
C THR A 128 -0.64 -10.50 -4.99
N GLY A 129 -0.13 -11.69 -4.62
CA GLY A 129 0.36 -12.68 -5.56
C GLY A 129 1.25 -13.76 -4.94
N ARG A 130 1.55 -14.82 -5.72
CA ARG A 130 2.36 -15.96 -5.25
C ARG A 130 3.74 -15.57 -4.69
N LYS A 131 4.37 -14.54 -5.29
CA LYS A 131 5.68 -14.05 -4.84
C LYS A 131 5.56 -13.41 -3.45
N GLN A 132 4.58 -12.54 -3.25
CA GLN A 132 4.33 -11.87 -1.97
C GLN A 132 3.93 -12.89 -0.90
N ARG A 133 3.09 -13.86 -1.23
CA ARG A 133 2.78 -14.98 -0.35
C ARG A 133 4.03 -15.69 0.17
N LYS A 134 4.95 -16.06 -0.73
CA LYS A 134 6.22 -16.72 -0.36
C LYS A 134 7.10 -15.83 0.53
N ILE A 135 7.11 -14.51 0.31
CA ILE A 135 7.84 -13.55 1.15
C ILE A 135 7.30 -13.59 2.58
N VAL A 136 5.98 -13.50 2.74
CA VAL A 136 5.30 -13.52 4.04
C VAL A 136 5.54 -14.86 4.76
N GLU A 137 5.35 -15.99 4.07
CA GLU A 137 5.60 -17.33 4.62
C GLU A 137 7.05 -17.48 5.09
N THR A 138 8.02 -17.04 4.27
CA THR A 138 9.45 -17.10 4.61
C THR A 138 9.79 -16.21 5.80
N MET A 139 9.20 -15.02 5.89
CA MET A 139 9.38 -14.10 7.00
C MET A 139 8.89 -14.72 8.31
N TYR A 140 7.64 -15.21 8.34
CA TYR A 140 7.09 -15.86 9.53
C TYR A 140 7.87 -17.11 9.93
N LEU A 141 8.31 -17.93 8.98
CA LEU A 141 9.15 -19.09 9.27
C LEU A 141 10.45 -18.69 9.97
N LYS A 142 11.09 -17.58 9.56
CA LYS A 142 12.30 -17.07 10.24
C LYS A 142 12.01 -16.63 11.67
N VAL A 143 10.90 -15.92 11.89
CA VAL A 143 10.48 -15.48 13.22
C VAL A 143 10.20 -16.68 14.12
N LEU A 144 9.43 -17.67 13.65
CA LEU A 144 9.12 -18.90 14.39
C LEU A 144 10.38 -19.70 14.73
N LYS A 145 11.31 -19.86 13.79
CA LYS A 145 12.60 -20.51 14.04
C LYS A 145 13.44 -19.77 15.07
N ALA A 146 13.42 -18.44 15.07
CA ALA A 146 14.11 -17.64 16.07
C ALA A 146 13.46 -17.74 17.46
N LEU A 147 12.14 -17.92 17.53
CA LEU A 147 11.41 -18.16 18.79
C LEU A 147 11.66 -19.57 19.35
N GLY A 148 11.82 -20.57 18.49
CA GLY A 148 12.02 -21.97 18.89
C GLY A 148 13.44 -22.32 19.35
N LYS A 149 14.43 -21.44 19.13
CA LYS A 149 15.76 -21.59 19.72
C LYS A 149 15.67 -21.12 21.18
N LYS A 150 15.70 -22.07 22.12
CA LYS A 150 16.03 -21.75 23.52
C LYS A 150 17.49 -21.30 23.55
N ASP A 151 17.76 -20.24 24.31
CA ASP A 151 19.13 -19.78 24.61
C ASP A 151 19.95 -20.89 25.28
#